data_AF-A0A5M8QMG1-F1
#
_entry.id   AF-A0A5M8QMG1-F1
#
_cell.length_a   1.000
_cell.length_b   1.000
_cell.length_c   1.000
_cell.angle_alpha   90.00
_cell.angle_beta   90.00
_cell.angle_gamma   90.00
#
_symmetry.space_group_name_H-M   'P 1'
#
loop_
_entity.id
_entity.type
_entity.pdbx_description
1 polymer ?
#
loop_
_entity_poly.entity_id
_entity_poly.type
_entity_poly.pdbx_seq_one_letter_code
_entity_poly.pdbx_strand_id
1 'polypeptide(L)'
;MKKICSVTLGLAALLASCQTNGDQSAQAAAGGENQNQEVILCEFSATDSTTALALLPGKWVLRGIQTNYMGAQPDEFLTGEQLGEDKTLTFFGNGEYEEQVNGQRQGDRQPFNLVGQSLTPVGYQFWFCGENTLVINNIIADGATEVYVRQ
;
A
#
# COMPACT_ATOMS: atom_id res chain seq x y z
N MET A 1 29.11 57.78 42.57
CA MET A 1 29.63 58.68 41.51
C MET A 1 29.09 58.15 40.18
N LYS A 2 28.25 58.89 39.44
CA LYS A 2 28.59 59.60 38.17
C LYS A 2 29.53 58.77 37.26
N LYS A 3 29.32 58.49 35.98
CA LYS A 3 28.48 59.07 34.90
C LYS A 3 28.77 58.28 33.60
N ILE A 4 27.76 58.18 32.73
CA ILE A 4 27.78 58.42 31.25
C ILE A 4 28.40 57.37 30.28
N CYS A 5 27.49 56.90 29.42
CA CYS A 5 27.51 56.57 27.98
C CYS A 5 28.81 56.67 27.17
N SER A 6 28.95 55.72 26.23
CA SER A 6 29.33 56.05 24.86
C SER A 6 28.47 55.26 23.87
N VAL A 7 27.93 56.02 22.93
CA VAL A 7 27.03 55.68 21.83
C VAL A 7 27.88 55.31 20.63
N THR A 8 27.48 54.28 19.87
CA THR A 8 27.75 54.29 18.42
C THR A 8 26.50 53.85 17.67
N LEU A 9 25.95 54.81 16.92
CA LEU A 9 24.89 54.69 15.92
C LEU A 9 25.35 53.78 14.77
N GLY A 10 24.48 52.88 14.35
CA GLY A 10 24.47 52.32 13.00
C GLY A 10 23.04 52.39 12.46
N LEU A 11 22.78 53.39 11.61
CA LEU A 11 21.57 53.59 10.80
C LEU A 11 21.21 52.28 10.06
N ALA A 12 20.01 51.75 10.27
CA ALA A 12 18.81 52.00 9.46
C ALA A 12 18.90 51.45 8.01
N ALA A 13 18.28 50.30 7.80
CA ALA A 13 17.44 50.07 6.63
C ALA A 13 16.10 49.51 7.14
N LEU A 14 15.10 50.39 7.18
CA LEU A 14 13.70 50.06 7.38
C LEU A 14 13.07 49.66 6.03
N LEU A 15 11.90 49.02 6.15
CA LEU A 15 10.88 48.70 5.15
C LEU A 15 11.04 47.28 4.54
N ALA A 16 10.12 46.34 4.67
CA ALA A 16 8.70 46.43 5.04
C ALA A 16 8.23 45.17 5.80
N SER A 17 7.44 45.42 6.83
CA SER A 17 6.59 44.49 7.55
C SER A 17 5.26 44.28 6.83
N CYS A 18 4.75 43.05 6.84
CA CYS A 18 3.35 42.67 7.08
C CYS A 18 3.36 41.18 7.48
N GLN A 19 3.33 40.85 8.78
CA GLN A 19 2.14 40.64 9.62
C GLN A 19 1.62 39.18 9.53
N THR A 20 1.94 38.33 10.52
CA THR A 20 1.10 37.92 11.70
C THR A 20 0.06 36.86 11.34
N ASN A 21 -0.11 35.70 11.99
CA ASN A 21 -0.09 35.30 13.42
C ASN A 21 0.39 33.83 13.54
N GLY A 22 1.11 33.42 14.59
CA GLY A 22 0.54 32.84 15.85
C GLY A 22 0.27 31.34 15.65
N ASP A 23 0.78 30.35 16.40
CA ASP A 23 1.16 30.27 17.80
C ASP A 23 2.22 29.18 18.02
N GLN A 24 2.93 29.34 19.13
CA GLN A 24 3.93 28.43 19.69
C GLN A 24 3.23 27.40 20.58
N SER A 25 3.55 26.10 20.49
CA SER A 25 3.67 25.22 21.68
C SER A 25 4.31 23.87 21.34
N ALA A 26 5.14 23.46 22.28
CA ALA A 26 5.98 22.28 22.29
C ALA A 26 5.21 20.98 22.64
N GLN A 27 6.00 19.90 22.63
CA GLN A 27 5.86 18.63 23.37
C GLN A 27 5.28 17.40 22.65
N ALA A 28 6.23 16.53 22.30
CA ALA A 28 6.29 15.09 22.60
C ALA A 28 5.04 14.23 22.42
N ALA A 29 5.14 13.22 21.55
CA ALA A 29 5.04 11.82 21.96
C ALA A 29 5.46 10.89 20.83
N ALA A 30 6.22 9.86 21.19
CA ALA A 30 6.37 8.66 20.39
C ALA A 30 5.00 8.01 20.16
N GLY A 31 4.78 7.48 18.97
CA GLY A 31 3.63 6.65 18.66
C GLY A 31 3.86 5.95 17.34
N GLY A 32 4.09 4.64 17.39
CA GLY A 32 4.19 3.81 16.19
C GLY A 32 2.87 3.91 15.43
N GLU A 33 2.90 4.52 14.26
CA GLU A 33 1.80 4.45 13.30
C GLU A 33 1.81 3.06 12.72
N ASN A 34 0.96 2.20 13.28
CA ASN A 34 0.47 1.03 12.61
C ASN A 34 -0.33 1.57 11.39
N GLN A 35 0.35 1.65 10.24
CA GLN A 35 -0.20 2.20 9.01
C GLN A 35 -1.34 1.29 8.55
N ASN A 36 -2.56 1.66 8.95
CA ASN A 36 -3.77 1.19 8.31
C ASN A 36 -3.83 1.87 6.94
N GLN A 37 -3.06 1.32 6.00
CA GLN A 37 -2.89 1.88 4.66
C GLN A 37 -4.19 1.62 3.89
N GLU A 38 -5.01 2.67 3.75
CA GLU A 38 -6.25 2.64 2.98
C GLU A 38 -5.92 2.27 1.53
N VAL A 39 -6.41 1.11 1.10
CA VAL A 39 -6.16 0.58 -0.25
C VAL A 39 -7.21 1.18 -1.19
N ILE A 40 -6.79 2.16 -1.98
CA ILE A 40 -7.61 2.72 -3.06
C ILE A 40 -7.46 1.84 -4.30
N LEU A 41 -8.55 1.24 -4.79
CA LEU A 41 -8.60 0.56 -6.09
C LEU A 41 -8.26 1.58 -7.19
N CYS A 42 -7.10 1.42 -7.82
CA CYS A 42 -6.63 2.31 -8.87
C CYS A 42 -7.26 1.97 -10.23
N GLU A 43 -7.10 2.84 -11.23
CA GLU A 43 -7.42 2.47 -12.62
C GLU A 43 -6.53 1.32 -13.09
N PHE A 44 -7.16 0.20 -13.48
CA PHE A 44 -6.45 -1.00 -13.93
C PHE A 44 -5.54 -0.69 -15.11
N SER A 45 -4.24 -0.84 -14.91
CA SER A 45 -3.27 -0.72 -16.00
C SER A 45 -3.05 -2.07 -16.67
N ALA A 46 -3.26 -2.14 -17.98
CA ALA A 46 -2.87 -3.32 -18.76
C ALA A 46 -1.34 -3.42 -18.71
N THR A 47 -0.84 -4.43 -17.99
CA THR A 47 0.60 -4.70 -17.88
C THR A 47 0.98 -5.78 -18.89
N ASP A 48 2.01 -5.55 -19.70
CA ASP A 48 2.53 -6.57 -20.61
C ASP A 48 3.23 -7.70 -19.84
N SER A 49 3.34 -8.88 -20.45
CA SER A 49 3.89 -10.07 -19.77
C SER A 49 5.35 -9.90 -19.32
N THR A 50 6.16 -9.08 -19.99
CA THR A 50 7.56 -8.83 -19.59
C THR A 50 7.60 -8.01 -18.31
N THR A 51 6.82 -6.94 -18.26
CA THR A 51 6.68 -6.11 -17.05
C THR A 51 6.07 -6.92 -15.91
N ALA A 52 5.08 -7.76 -16.17
CA ALA A 52 4.49 -8.64 -15.16
C ALA A 52 5.51 -9.64 -14.58
N LEU A 53 6.36 -10.24 -15.42
CA LEU A 53 7.45 -11.13 -14.98
C LEU A 53 8.47 -10.43 -14.08
N ALA A 54 8.71 -9.13 -14.32
CA ALA A 54 9.63 -8.34 -13.50
C ALA A 54 8.99 -7.91 -12.17
N LEU A 55 7.71 -7.56 -12.17
CA LEU A 55 7.02 -7.04 -10.99
C LEU A 55 6.52 -8.13 -10.06
N LEU A 56 5.97 -9.23 -10.57
CA LEU A 56 5.28 -10.23 -9.75
C LEU A 56 6.14 -10.88 -8.65
N PRO A 57 7.43 -11.21 -8.87
CA PRO A 57 8.26 -11.81 -7.84
C PRO A 57 8.35 -10.95 -6.57
N GLY A 58 8.19 -11.61 -5.43
CA GLY A 58 8.17 -10.95 -4.13
C GLY A 58 7.08 -11.49 -3.20
N LYS A 59 7.00 -10.87 -2.03
CA LYS A 59 6.01 -11.18 -1.01
C LYS A 59 4.92 -10.12 -1.03
N TRP A 60 3.67 -10.58 -1.01
CA TRP A 60 2.47 -9.78 -1.17
C TRP A 60 1.53 -10.08 -0.01
N VAL A 61 1.11 -9.06 0.72
CA VAL A 61 0.28 -9.21 1.92
C VAL A 61 -1.11 -8.68 1.63
N LEU A 62 -2.13 -9.44 1.99
CA LEU A 62 -3.52 -9.05 1.80
C LEU A 62 -3.83 -7.79 2.60
N ARG A 63 -4.49 -6.84 1.94
CA ARG A 63 -4.91 -5.56 2.52
C ARG A 63 -6.35 -5.19 2.17
N GLY A 64 -6.95 -5.85 1.19
CA GLY A 64 -8.32 -5.61 0.80
C GLY A 64 -9.00 -6.84 0.22
N ILE A 65 -10.29 -6.99 0.46
CA ILE A 65 -11.17 -7.95 -0.22
C ILE A 65 -12.40 -7.21 -0.72
N GLN A 66 -12.69 -7.34 -2.01
CA GLN A 66 -13.97 -6.99 -2.61
C GLN A 66 -14.72 -8.28 -2.93
N THR A 67 -15.77 -8.57 -2.17
CA THR A 67 -16.62 -9.74 -2.40
C THR A 67 -17.38 -9.60 -3.72
N ASN A 68 -17.50 -10.70 -4.48
CA ASN A 68 -18.29 -10.70 -5.70
C ASN A 68 -19.77 -10.40 -5.38
N TYR A 69 -20.32 -9.40 -6.08
CA TYR A 69 -21.70 -8.94 -5.97
C TYR A 69 -22.74 -10.07 -6.11
N MET A 70 -23.61 -10.25 -5.11
CA MET A 70 -24.74 -11.19 -5.17
C MET A 70 -26.13 -10.56 -4.87
N GLY A 71 -26.30 -9.23 -4.80
CA GLY A 71 -27.62 -8.65 -4.51
C GLY A 71 -27.68 -7.15 -4.14
N ALA A 72 -28.69 -6.76 -3.34
CA ALA A 72 -29.21 -5.39 -3.20
C ALA A 72 -28.33 -4.34 -2.46
N GLN A 73 -27.08 -4.66 -2.11
CA GLN A 73 -26.16 -3.75 -1.40
C GLN A 73 -24.96 -3.44 -2.29
N PRO A 74 -24.40 -2.21 -2.24
CA PRO A 74 -23.20 -1.87 -2.99
C PRO A 74 -22.00 -2.68 -2.51
N ASP A 75 -21.03 -2.89 -3.41
CA ASP A 75 -19.79 -3.62 -3.10
C ASP A 75 -19.04 -2.92 -1.96
N GLU A 76 -18.92 -3.60 -0.82
CA GLU A 76 -18.09 -3.12 0.29
C GLU A 76 -16.68 -3.70 0.15
N PHE A 77 -15.69 -2.81 0.17
CA PHE A 77 -14.29 -3.17 0.19
C PHE A 77 -13.86 -3.39 1.64
N LEU A 78 -13.62 -4.65 2.02
CA LEU A 78 -13.19 -5.01 3.37
C LEU A 78 -11.71 -4.70 3.53
N THR A 79 -11.31 -4.04 4.61
CA THR A 79 -9.90 -3.72 4.91
C THR A 79 -9.57 -3.94 6.38
N GLY A 80 -8.28 -4.00 6.70
CA GLY A 80 -7.80 -4.11 8.07
C GLY A 80 -8.40 -5.33 8.80
N GLU A 81 -8.98 -5.10 9.98
CA GLU A 81 -9.57 -6.16 10.82
C GLU A 81 -10.75 -6.88 10.14
N GLN A 82 -11.40 -6.28 9.13
CA GLN A 82 -12.54 -6.87 8.43
C GLN A 82 -12.15 -8.03 7.50
N LEU A 83 -10.86 -8.18 7.20
CA LEU A 83 -10.35 -9.25 6.33
C LEU A 83 -10.48 -10.64 6.97
N GLY A 84 -10.58 -10.71 8.31
CA GLY A 84 -10.74 -11.95 9.07
C GLY A 84 -9.47 -12.78 9.22
N GLU A 85 -8.69 -12.96 8.15
CA GLU A 85 -7.47 -13.76 8.17
C GLU A 85 -6.29 -13.05 7.50
N ASP A 86 -5.10 -13.21 8.07
CA ASP A 86 -3.87 -12.71 7.48
C ASP A 86 -3.44 -13.64 6.35
N LYS A 87 -3.57 -13.18 5.10
CA LYS A 87 -3.14 -13.93 3.91
C LYS A 87 -1.91 -13.30 3.27
N THR A 88 -0.98 -14.14 2.83
CA THR A 88 0.23 -13.74 2.10
C THR A 88 0.44 -14.65 0.91
N LEU A 89 0.76 -14.04 -0.24
CA LEU A 89 1.24 -14.74 -1.42
C LEU A 89 2.72 -14.42 -1.63
N THR A 90 3.51 -15.44 -1.94
CA THR A 90 4.91 -15.27 -2.34
C THR A 90 5.12 -15.85 -3.72
N PHE A 91 5.53 -15.02 -4.67
CA PHE A 91 5.92 -15.45 -6.01
C PHE A 91 7.45 -15.47 -6.10
N PHE A 92 7.99 -16.63 -6.47
CA PHE A 92 9.43 -16.84 -6.59
C PHE A 92 9.88 -16.64 -8.03
N GLY A 93 11.12 -16.15 -8.21
CA GLY A 93 11.69 -15.91 -9.54
C GLY A 93 11.90 -17.17 -10.39
N ASN A 94 11.75 -18.36 -9.81
CA ASN A 94 11.77 -19.64 -10.51
C ASN A 94 10.40 -20.08 -11.06
N GLY A 95 9.36 -19.23 -10.96
CA GLY A 95 8.02 -19.57 -11.44
C GLY A 95 7.22 -20.47 -10.48
N GLU A 96 7.57 -20.48 -9.20
CA GLU A 96 6.76 -21.12 -8.15
C GLU A 96 6.04 -20.06 -7.31
N TYR A 97 4.90 -20.41 -6.73
CA TYR A 97 4.22 -19.59 -5.73
C TYR A 97 3.90 -20.39 -4.47
N GLU A 98 3.72 -19.65 -3.38
CA GLU A 98 3.35 -20.15 -2.07
C GLU A 98 2.28 -19.26 -1.45
N GLU A 99 1.26 -19.87 -0.86
CA GLU A 99 0.25 -19.19 -0.06
C GLU A 99 0.45 -19.49 1.44
N GLN A 100 0.30 -18.46 2.27
CA GLN A 100 0.26 -18.57 3.71
C GLN A 100 -1.01 -17.88 4.24
N VAL A 101 -1.70 -18.55 5.16
CA VAL A 101 -2.88 -18.04 5.87
C VAL A 101 -2.60 -18.14 7.37
N ASN A 102 -2.76 -17.04 8.10
CA ASN A 102 -2.42 -16.90 9.51
C ASN A 102 -0.99 -17.40 9.83
N GLY A 103 -0.05 -17.12 8.94
CA GLY A 103 1.36 -17.53 9.03
C GLY A 103 1.62 -19.03 8.78
N GLN A 104 0.59 -19.81 8.42
CA GLN A 104 0.72 -21.22 8.09
C GLN A 104 0.68 -21.43 6.57
N ARG A 105 1.62 -22.23 6.06
CA ARG A 105 1.68 -22.54 4.62
C ARG A 105 0.49 -23.41 4.21
N GLN A 106 -0.16 -23.03 3.12
CA GLN A 106 -1.28 -23.75 2.51
C GLN A 106 -0.76 -24.74 1.45
N GLY A 107 -0.28 -25.90 1.92
CA GLY A 107 0.21 -26.97 1.05
C GLY A 107 1.61 -26.76 0.49
N ASP A 108 1.95 -27.53 -0.54
CA ASP A 108 3.24 -27.43 -1.22
C ASP A 108 3.28 -26.28 -2.22
N ARG A 109 4.48 -25.77 -2.51
CA ARG A 109 4.68 -24.78 -3.57
C ARG A 109 4.16 -25.30 -4.90
N GLN A 110 3.50 -24.41 -5.63
CA GLN A 110 2.88 -24.73 -6.90
C GLN A 110 3.57 -23.96 -8.01
N PRO A 111 3.80 -24.55 -9.19
CA PRO A 111 4.29 -23.81 -10.34
C PRO A 111 3.22 -22.83 -10.84
N PHE A 112 3.66 -21.75 -11.46
CA PHE A 112 2.81 -20.83 -12.21
C PHE A 112 3.50 -20.37 -13.50
N ASN A 113 2.69 -20.02 -14.49
CA ASN A 113 3.11 -19.39 -15.73
C ASN A 113 2.22 -18.17 -15.98
N LEU A 114 2.82 -17.13 -16.56
CA LEU A 114 2.10 -15.95 -17.01
C LEU A 114 1.59 -16.15 -18.43
N VAL A 115 0.28 -16.14 -18.60
CA VAL A 115 -0.39 -16.18 -19.91
C VAL A 115 -1.34 -15.00 -19.99
N GLY A 116 -0.89 -13.91 -20.61
CA GLY A 116 -1.61 -12.63 -20.55
C GLY A 116 -1.72 -12.13 -19.10
N GLN A 117 -2.95 -11.93 -18.62
CA GLN A 117 -3.28 -11.53 -17.25
C GLN A 117 -3.69 -12.71 -16.36
N SER A 118 -3.27 -13.93 -16.70
CA SER A 118 -3.60 -15.14 -15.96
C SER A 118 -2.35 -15.85 -15.42
N LEU A 119 -2.49 -16.44 -14.23
CA LEU A 119 -1.52 -17.32 -13.59
C LEU A 119 -2.01 -18.77 -13.71
N THR A 120 -1.44 -19.53 -14.65
CA THR A 120 -1.81 -20.93 -14.92
C THR A 120 -0.76 -21.88 -14.33
N PRO A 121 -1.12 -23.01 -13.69
CA PRO A 121 -2.47 -23.58 -13.50
C PRO A 121 -3.21 -23.07 -12.26
N VAL A 122 -2.65 -22.11 -11.52
CA VAL A 122 -3.19 -21.60 -10.25
C VAL A 122 -4.63 -21.11 -10.37
N GLY A 123 -5.00 -20.55 -11.52
CA GLY A 123 -6.36 -20.10 -11.78
C GLY A 123 -6.65 -18.69 -11.30
N TYR A 124 -5.64 -17.84 -11.27
CA TYR A 124 -5.80 -16.43 -10.92
C TYR A 124 -5.78 -15.55 -12.16
N GLN A 125 -6.67 -14.58 -12.20
CA GLN A 125 -6.47 -13.36 -12.98
C GLN A 125 -5.81 -12.31 -12.10
N PHE A 126 -4.97 -11.47 -12.69
CA PHE A 126 -4.26 -10.46 -11.92
C PHE A 126 -4.06 -9.15 -12.69
N TRP A 127 -3.93 -8.07 -11.92
CA TRP A 127 -3.61 -6.72 -12.40
C TRP A 127 -2.70 -6.01 -11.42
N PHE A 128 -1.91 -5.08 -11.93
CA PHE A 128 -1.10 -4.20 -11.09
C PHE A 128 -1.74 -2.82 -10.97
N CYS A 129 -1.69 -2.30 -9.75
CA CYS A 129 -2.03 -0.94 -9.38
C CYS A 129 -0.76 -0.18 -9.00
N GLY A 130 0.02 0.19 -10.00
CA GLY A 130 1.42 0.59 -9.80
C GLY A 130 2.30 -0.60 -9.38
N GLU A 131 3.51 -0.32 -8.90
CA GLU A 131 4.53 -1.37 -8.66
C GLU A 131 4.33 -2.16 -7.35
N ASN A 132 3.55 -1.60 -6.42
CA ASN A 132 3.41 -2.09 -5.05
C ASN A 132 2.04 -2.67 -4.71
N THR A 133 1.07 -2.61 -5.63
CA THR A 133 -0.27 -3.14 -5.41
C THR A 133 -0.61 -4.17 -6.47
N LEU A 134 -1.00 -5.36 -6.02
CA LEU A 134 -1.39 -6.50 -6.84
C LEU A 134 -2.86 -6.83 -6.55
N VAL A 135 -3.68 -6.81 -7.59
CA VAL A 135 -5.07 -7.23 -7.52
C VAL A 135 -5.15 -8.64 -8.11
N ILE A 136 -5.74 -9.59 -7.38
CA ILE A 136 -5.93 -10.97 -7.81
C ILE A 136 -7.41 -11.33 -7.71
N ASN A 137 -7.91 -12.05 -8.71
CA ASN A 137 -9.21 -12.70 -8.65
C ASN A 137 -9.05 -14.21 -8.89
N ASN A 138 -9.59 -15.02 -7.99
CA ASN A 138 -9.59 -16.48 -8.14
C ASN A 138 -10.75 -16.93 -9.04
N ILE A 139 -10.47 -17.07 -10.34
CA ILE A 139 -11.49 -17.41 -11.34
C ILE A 139 -11.91 -18.88 -11.33
N ILE A 140 -11.13 -19.77 -10.71
CA ILE A 140 -11.51 -21.18 -10.58
C ILE A 140 -12.54 -21.38 -9.47
N ALA A 141 -12.37 -20.66 -8.35
CA ALA A 141 -13.24 -20.77 -7.18
C ALA A 141 -14.43 -19.79 -7.19
N ASP A 142 -14.59 -18.98 -8.24
CA ASP A 142 -15.50 -17.82 -8.25
C ASP A 142 -15.27 -16.93 -7.01
N GLY A 143 -13.99 -16.75 -6.67
CA GLY A 143 -13.55 -16.12 -5.44
C GLY A 143 -13.63 -14.59 -5.51
N ALA A 144 -13.63 -13.96 -4.34
CA ALA A 144 -13.57 -12.52 -4.20
C ALA A 144 -12.34 -11.92 -4.89
N THR A 145 -12.41 -10.64 -5.24
CA THR A 145 -11.25 -9.88 -5.70
C THR A 145 -10.43 -9.45 -4.49
N GLU A 146 -9.19 -9.92 -4.43
CA GLU A 146 -8.26 -9.67 -3.34
C GLU A 146 -7.23 -8.62 -3.75
N VAL A 147 -6.90 -7.70 -2.85
CA VAL A 147 -5.87 -6.69 -3.07
C VAL A 147 -4.73 -6.88 -2.10
N TYR A 148 -3.54 -7.00 -2.66
CA TYR A 148 -2.30 -7.23 -1.96
C TYR A 148 -1.35 -6.07 -2.12
N VAL A 149 -0.58 -5.80 -1.06
CA VAL A 149 0.49 -4.81 -1.07
C VAL A 149 1.83 -5.51 -0.91
N ARG A 150 2.83 -5.08 -1.67
CA ARG A 150 4.20 -5.61 -1.61
C ARG A 150 4.81 -5.35 -0.23
N GLN A 151 5.51 -6.34 0.32
CA GLN A 151 6.32 -6.22 1.54
C GLN A 151 7.79 -5.89 1.26
#